data_AF-A0A840ZP66-F1
#
_entry.id   AF-A0A840ZP66-F1
#
_cell.length_a   1.000
_cell.length_b   1.000
_cell.length_c   1.000
_cell.angle_alpha   90.00
_cell.angle_beta   90.00
_cell.angle_gamma   90.00
#
_symmetry.space_group_name_H-M   'P 1'
#
loop_
_entity.id
_entity.type
_entity.pdbx_description
1 polymer ?
#
loop_
_entity_poly.entity_id
_entity_poly.type
_entity_poly.pdbx_seq_one_letter_code
_entity_poly.pdbx_strand_id
1 'polypeptide(L)'
;MDTSYPDNQMLRAQHLFNVRSLIGLTQQEMADNLGLSLRAYSDLENAISKIRTLHVLAVDQLALWEAVRRNDRSLLPARLRMDLMDAVALMRAGAP
;
A
#
# COMPACT_ATOMS: atom_id res chain seq x y z
N MET A 1 12.16 25.44 -17.33
CA MET A 1 12.45 24.06 -16.91
C MET A 1 11.17 23.53 -16.28
N ASP A 2 10.51 22.60 -16.96
CA ASP A 2 9.30 21.94 -16.47
C ASP A 2 9.71 20.99 -15.34
N THR A 3 9.48 21.40 -14.09
CA THR A 3 9.70 20.57 -12.90
C THR A 3 8.49 19.67 -12.65
N SER A 4 8.02 18.98 -13.70
CA SER A 4 7.14 17.84 -13.54
C SER A 4 7.95 16.72 -12.90
N TYR A 5 7.98 16.71 -11.56
CA TYR A 5 8.68 15.70 -10.75
C TYR A 5 8.35 14.28 -11.25
N PRO A 6 9.33 13.53 -11.79
CA PRO A 6 9.16 12.09 -12.04
C PRO A 6 9.03 11.28 -10.73
N ASP A 7 9.31 11.89 -9.57
CA ASP A 7 9.41 11.19 -8.28
C ASP A 7 8.08 10.66 -7.73
N ASN A 8 6.95 11.33 -7.93
CA ASN A 8 5.73 10.95 -7.21
C ASN A 8 5.12 9.64 -7.73
N GLN A 9 5.30 9.32 -9.02
CA GLN A 9 4.78 8.08 -9.60
C GLN A 9 5.71 6.91 -9.34
N MET A 10 7.02 7.10 -9.49
CA MET A 10 8.01 6.05 -9.21
C MET A 10 7.98 5.64 -7.72
N LEU A 11 7.88 6.61 -6.80
CA LEU A 11 7.75 6.32 -5.37
C LEU A 11 6.46 5.53 -5.06
N ARG A 12 5.35 5.84 -5.74
CA ARG A 12 4.10 5.10 -5.58
C ARG A 12 4.19 3.68 -6.18
N ALA A 13 4.86 3.51 -7.32
CA ALA A 13 5.08 2.21 -7.93
C ALA A 13 5.93 1.32 -7.02
N GLN A 14 7.03 1.88 -6.50
CA GLN A 14 7.89 1.22 -5.53
C GLN A 14 7.12 0.86 -4.25
N HIS A 15 6.23 1.75 -3.79
CA HIS A 15 5.37 1.48 -2.64
C HIS A 15 4.43 0.29 -2.89
N LEU A 16 3.75 0.24 -4.05
CA LEU A 16 2.91 -0.89 -4.45
C LEU A 16 3.69 -2.21 -4.42
N PHE A 17 4.87 -2.24 -5.06
CA PHE A 17 5.76 -3.40 -5.09
C PHE A 17 6.21 -3.82 -3.68
N ASN A 18 6.65 -2.85 -2.87
CA ASN A 18 7.16 -3.10 -1.51
C ASN A 18 6.07 -3.69 -0.62
N VAL A 19 4.85 -3.13 -0.66
CA VAL A 19 3.74 -3.63 0.14
C VAL A 19 3.34 -5.03 -0.31
N ARG A 20 3.16 -5.26 -1.62
CA ARG A 20 2.83 -6.59 -2.14
C ARG A 20 3.86 -7.64 -1.71
N SER A 21 5.14 -7.31 -1.83
CA SER A 21 6.24 -8.20 -1.45
C SER A 21 6.29 -8.44 0.05
N LEU A 22 6.03 -7.40 0.86
CA LEU A 22 5.96 -7.48 2.32
C LEU A 22 4.89 -8.47 2.78
N ILE A 23 3.69 -8.42 2.17
CA ILE A 23 2.59 -9.32 2.50
C ILE A 23 2.67 -10.68 1.80
N GLY A 24 3.70 -10.88 0.97
CA GLY A 24 4.00 -12.16 0.32
C GLY A 24 3.03 -12.56 -0.78
N LEU A 25 2.40 -11.59 -1.47
CA LEU A 25 1.50 -11.87 -2.59
C LEU A 25 2.22 -11.81 -3.94
N THR A 26 1.77 -12.64 -4.87
CA THR A 26 2.09 -12.53 -6.30
C THR A 26 1.38 -11.33 -6.93
N GLN A 27 1.82 -10.89 -8.11
CA GLN A 27 1.13 -9.81 -8.84
C GLN A 27 -0.32 -10.19 -9.19
N GLN A 28 -0.59 -11.49 -9.45
CA GLN A 28 -1.93 -11.98 -9.76
C GLN A 28 -2.85 -11.87 -8.53
N GLU A 29 -2.42 -12.41 -7.38
CA GLU A 29 -3.22 -12.34 -6.15
C GLU A 29 -3.47 -10.88 -5.73
N MET A 30 -2.48 -10.01 -5.90
CA MET A 30 -2.64 -8.59 -5.61
C MET A 30 -3.65 -7.94 -6.55
N ALA A 31 -3.61 -8.24 -7.85
CA ALA A 31 -4.57 -7.74 -8.82
C ALA A 31 -6.00 -8.20 -8.47
N ASP A 32 -6.17 -9.48 -8.13
CA ASP A 32 -7.47 -10.05 -7.74
C ASP A 32 -8.05 -9.36 -6.50
N ASN A 33 -7.23 -9.11 -5.47
CA ASN A 33 -7.65 -8.39 -4.27
C ASN A 33 -8.03 -6.91 -4.54
N LEU A 34 -7.47 -6.30 -5.59
CA LEU A 34 -7.76 -4.92 -5.98
C LEU A 34 -8.86 -4.80 -7.05
N GLY A 35 -9.42 -5.93 -7.53
CA GLY A 35 -10.39 -5.93 -8.62
C GLY A 35 -9.81 -5.44 -9.95
N LEU A 36 -8.51 -5.68 -10.18
CA LEU A 36 -7.78 -5.30 -11.38
C LEU A 36 -7.38 -6.52 -12.19
N SER A 37 -7.12 -6.34 -13.49
CA SER A 37 -6.43 -7.37 -14.26
C SER A 37 -4.93 -7.41 -13.89
N LEU A 38 -4.29 -8.56 -14.07
CA LEU A 38 -2.84 -8.71 -13.87
C LEU A 38 -2.05 -7.64 -14.63
N ARG A 39 -2.42 -7.39 -15.89
CA ARG A 39 -1.77 -6.38 -16.72
C ARG A 39 -1.92 -4.98 -16.13
N ALA A 40 -3.13 -4.62 -15.70
CA ALA A 40 -3.37 -3.30 -15.11
C ALA A 40 -2.54 -3.11 -13.84
N TYR A 41 -2.45 -4.12 -12.97
CA TYR A 41 -1.62 -4.04 -11.77
C TYR A 41 -0.12 -3.99 -12.10
N SER A 42 0.34 -4.79 -13.06
CA SER A 42 1.73 -4.77 -13.53
C SER A 42 2.12 -3.41 -14.12
N ASP A 43 1.23 -2.77 -14.88
CA ASP A 43 1.45 -1.41 -15.41
C ASP A 43 1.56 -0.37 -14.28
N LEU A 44 0.90 -0.57 -13.14
CA LEU A 44 1.05 0.29 -11.96
C LEU A 44 2.39 0.06 -11.26
N GLU A 45 2.83 -1.19 -11.04
CA GLU A 45 4.13 -1.48 -10.41
C GLU A 45 5.32 -1.03 -11.26
N ASN A 46 5.16 -0.93 -12.58
CA ASN A 46 6.20 -0.45 -13.49
C ASN A 46 6.09 1.05 -13.81
N ALA A 47 5.21 1.79 -13.13
CA ALA A 47 4.95 3.22 -13.39
C ALA A 47 4.58 3.54 -14.86
N ILE A 48 4.02 2.57 -15.60
CA ILE A 48 3.54 2.74 -16.98
C ILE A 48 2.20 3.48 -16.97
N SER A 49 1.34 3.13 -16.00
CA SER A 49 0.01 3.74 -15.83
C SER A 49 -0.03 4.73 -14.66
N LYS A 50 -0.90 5.74 -14.77
CA LYS A 50 -1.06 6.76 -13.72
C LYS A 50 -1.51 6.16 -12.39
N ILE A 51 -0.65 6.22 -11.38
CA ILE A 51 -0.96 5.73 -10.03
C ILE A 51 -1.73 6.80 -9.24
N ARG A 52 -3.04 6.60 -9.09
CA ARG A 52 -3.92 7.46 -8.30
C ARG A 52 -3.75 7.18 -6.81
N THR A 53 -4.12 8.15 -5.98
CA THR A 53 -4.11 8.00 -4.51
C THR A 53 -4.96 6.80 -4.06
N LEU A 54 -6.06 6.50 -4.78
CA LEU A 54 -6.91 5.33 -4.49
C LEU A 54 -6.12 4.01 -4.54
N HIS A 55 -5.22 3.81 -5.51
CA HIS A 55 -4.42 2.57 -5.58
C HIS A 55 -3.53 2.42 -4.35
N VAL A 56 -2.90 3.53 -3.96
CA VAL A 56 -2.00 3.60 -2.79
C VAL A 56 -2.76 3.34 -1.49
N LEU A 57 -3.99 3.83 -1.36
CA LEU A 57 -4.85 3.55 -0.20
C LEU A 57 -5.35 2.10 -0.19
N ALA A 58 -5.74 1.55 -1.34
CA ALA A 58 -6.27 0.19 -1.44
C ALA A 58 -5.19 -0.86 -1.08
N VAL A 59 -3.95 -0.67 -1.56
CA VAL A 59 -2.80 -1.52 -1.23
C VAL A 59 -2.50 -1.51 0.26
N ASP A 60 -2.56 -0.33 0.89
CA ASP A 60 -2.36 -0.19 2.33
C ASP A 60 -3.46 -0.85 3.14
N GLN A 61 -4.72 -0.64 2.75
CA GLN A 61 -5.86 -1.25 3.39
C GLN A 61 -5.76 -2.79 3.35
N LEU A 62 -5.36 -3.34 2.21
CA LEU A 62 -5.14 -4.78 2.07
C LEU A 62 -4.02 -5.26 2.99
N ALA A 63 -2.90 -4.54 3.07
CA ALA A 63 -1.81 -4.93 3.97
C ALA A 63 -2.20 -4.86 5.45
N LEU A 64 -3.02 -3.87 5.84
CA LEU A 64 -3.60 -3.81 7.18
C LEU A 64 -4.49 -5.03 7.46
N TRP A 65 -5.38 -5.37 6.53
CA TRP A 65 -6.23 -6.56 6.66
C TRP A 65 -5.41 -7.83 6.76
N GLU A 66 -4.33 -7.94 5.99
CA GLU A 66 -3.47 -9.12 6.03
C GLU A 66 -2.68 -9.23 7.32
N ALA A 67 -2.18 -8.12 7.85
CA ALA A 67 -1.55 -8.04 9.16
C ALA A 67 -2.52 -8.50 10.27
N VAL A 68 -3.77 -8.05 10.22
CA VAL A 68 -4.82 -8.47 11.17
C VAL A 68 -5.14 -9.95 11.00
N ARG A 69 -5.36 -10.41 9.76
CA ARG A 69 -5.74 -11.80 9.45
C ARG A 69 -4.66 -12.81 9.86
N ARG A 70 -3.39 -12.46 9.69
CA ARG A 70 -2.24 -13.29 10.08
C ARG A 70 -1.79 -13.05 11.53
N ASN A 71 -2.42 -12.10 12.23
CA ASN A 71 -1.99 -11.62 13.54
C ASN A 71 -0.49 -11.26 13.59
N ASP A 72 0.00 -10.62 12.53
CA ASP A 72 1.42 -10.28 12.34
C ASP A 72 1.58 -8.81 11.97
N ARG A 73 2.07 -8.03 12.94
CA ARG A 73 2.27 -6.58 12.80
C ARG A 73 3.47 -6.24 11.93
N SER A 74 4.37 -7.19 11.65
CA SER A 74 5.53 -6.95 10.79
C SER A 74 5.11 -6.69 9.34
N LEU A 75 3.90 -7.10 8.97
CA LEU A 75 3.30 -6.91 7.64
C LEU A 75 2.75 -5.49 7.41
N LEU A 76 2.79 -4.63 8.43
CA LEU A 76 2.33 -3.25 8.30
C LEU A 76 3.31 -2.42 7.46
N PRO A 77 2.83 -1.77 6.37
CA PRO A 77 3.61 -0.80 5.60
C PRO A 77 4.17 0.30 6.50
N ALA A 78 5.36 0.80 6.18
CA ALA A 78 6.04 1.82 6.99
C ALA A 78 5.17 3.07 7.24
N ARG A 79 4.42 3.52 6.22
CA ARG A 79 3.49 4.65 6.36
C ARG A 79 2.37 4.38 7.37
N LEU A 80 1.79 3.19 7.35
CA LEU A 80 0.72 2.82 8.28
C LEU A 80 1.23 2.59 9.70
N ARG A 81 2.49 2.17 9.87
CA ARG A 81 3.05 2.00 11.22
C ARG A 81 3.03 3.30 12.01
N MET A 82 3.34 4.43 11.38
CA MET A 82 3.29 5.74 12.05
C MET A 82 1.86 6.11 12.45
N ASP A 83 0.96 6.16 11.45
CA ASP A 83 -0.44 6.55 11.65
C ASP A 83 -1.17 5.65 12.67
N LEU A 84 -0.89 4.34 12.64
CA LEU A 84 -1.50 3.37 13.55
C LEU A 84 -0.98 3.53 14.98
N MET A 85 0.30 3.85 15.18
CA MET A 85 0.84 4.08 16.52
C MET A 85 0.26 5.35 17.13
N ASP A 86 0.08 6.39 16.34
CA ASP A 86 -0.60 7.62 16.77
C ASP A 86 -2.06 7.32 17.14
N ALA A 87 -2.79 6.58 16.31
CA ALA A 87 -4.16 6.16 16.61
C ALA A 87 -4.26 5.30 17.88
N VAL A 88 -3.34 4.34 18.07
CA VAL A 88 -3.29 3.49 19.27
C VAL A 88 -2.93 4.32 20.50
N ALA A 89 -2.01 5.28 20.39
CA ALA A 89 -1.68 6.21 21.47
C ALA A 89 -2.90 7.03 21.89
N LEU A 90 -3.68 7.54 20.92
CA LEU A 90 -4.94 8.24 21.18
C LEU A 90 -5.97 7.34 21.87
N MET A 91 -6.18 6.10 21.38
CA MET A 91 -7.10 5.14 22.01
C MET A 91 -6.71 4.82 23.45
N ARG A 92 -5.40 4.75 23.74
CA ARG A 92 -4.89 4.51 25.10
C ARG A 92 -4.96 5.73 26.00
N ALA A 93 -4.81 6.92 25.43
CA ALA A 93 -4.85 8.20 26.15
C ALA A 93 -6.27 8.62 26.55
N GLY A 94 -7.29 8.03 25.94
CA GLY A 94 -8.68 8.27 26.29
C GLY A 94 -9.58 8.06 25.08
N ALA A 95 -10.05 6.83 24.89
CA ALA A 95 -11.41 6.68 24.42
C ALA A 95 -12.33 7.37 25.47
N PRO A 96 -13.36 8.14 25.05
CA PRO A 96 -14.30 8.74 26.00
C PRO A 96 -14.91 7.71 26.95
#